data_AF-A0A8B8GEV7-F1
#
_entry.id   AF-A0A8B8GEV7-F1
#
_cell.length_a   1.000
_cell.length_b   1.000
_cell.length_c   1.000
_cell.angle_alpha   90.00
_cell.angle_beta   90.00
_cell.angle_gamma   90.00
#
_symmetry.space_group_name_H-M   'P 1'
#
loop_
_entity.id
_entity.type
_entity.pdbx_description
1 polymer ?
#
loop_
_entity_poly.entity_id
_entity_poly.type
_entity_poly.pdbx_seq_one_letter_code
_entity_poly.pdbx_strand_id
1 'polypeptide(L)'
;MYKGKTMNELLDWCSMPDPAICPNSCGHFYKGINRKKLLRRHMVYECGTPSKFECPICTKRFTRKSNMKTHVYSVHRTIITH
;
A
#
# COMPACT_ATOMS: atom_id res chain seq x y z
N MET A 1 -20.26 -11.52 -4.57
CA MET A 1 -19.48 -12.29 -3.57
C MET A 1 -18.55 -13.25 -4.31
N TYR A 2 -17.26 -12.92 -4.45
CA TYR A 2 -16.31 -13.74 -5.21
C TYR A 2 -15.74 -14.87 -4.32
N LYS A 3 -16.53 -15.94 -4.15
CA LYS A 3 -16.10 -17.16 -3.48
C LYS A 3 -15.18 -17.96 -4.43
N GLY A 4 -13.96 -18.27 -3.99
CA GLY A 4 -13.13 -19.34 -4.60
C GLY A 4 -11.98 -18.93 -5.53
N LYS A 5 -11.68 -17.64 -5.70
CA LYS A 5 -10.48 -17.21 -6.45
C LYS A 5 -9.32 -16.94 -5.51
N THR A 6 -8.13 -17.41 -5.86
CA THR A 6 -6.88 -17.06 -5.16
C THR A 6 -6.65 -15.55 -5.25
N MET A 7 -5.96 -14.96 -4.25
CA MET A 7 -5.64 -13.52 -4.24
C MET A 7 -4.97 -13.06 -5.55
N ASN A 8 -4.12 -13.91 -6.14
CA ASN A 8 -3.47 -13.63 -7.41
C ASN A 8 -4.45 -13.55 -8.58
N GLU A 9 -5.42 -14.47 -8.67
CA GLU A 9 -6.44 -14.40 -9.71
C GLU A 9 -7.27 -13.14 -9.57
N LEU A 10 -7.74 -12.80 -8.36
CA LEU A 10 -8.51 -11.57 -8.13
C LEU A 10 -7.74 -10.31 -8.55
N LEU A 11 -6.43 -10.27 -8.26
CA LEU A 11 -5.55 -9.17 -8.66
C LEU A 11 -5.35 -9.09 -10.17
N ASP A 12 -5.28 -10.23 -10.87
CA ASP A 12 -5.12 -10.26 -12.32
C ASP A 12 -6.33 -9.62 -13.00
N TRP A 13 -7.55 -9.99 -12.61
CA TRP A 13 -8.79 -9.40 -13.14
C TRP A 13 -8.91 -7.90 -12.82
N CYS A 14 -8.67 -7.50 -11.57
CA CYS A 14 -8.78 -6.09 -11.18
C CYS A 14 -7.67 -5.21 -11.77
N SER A 15 -6.57 -5.80 -12.24
CA SER A 15 -5.47 -5.08 -12.89
C SER A 15 -5.47 -5.12 -14.41
N MET A 16 -6.42 -5.84 -15.04
CA MET A 16 -6.65 -5.78 -16.48
C MET A 16 -6.99 -4.36 -16.96
N PRO A 17 -8.00 -3.65 -16.40
CA PRO A 17 -8.31 -2.29 -16.83
C PRO A 17 -7.20 -1.31 -16.47
N ASP A 18 -7.03 -0.28 -17.29
CA ASP A 18 -6.22 0.90 -16.99
C ASP A 18 -7.17 2.12 -16.91
N PRO A 19 -7.40 2.71 -15.73
CA PRO A 19 -6.76 2.42 -14.45
C PRO A 19 -7.31 1.17 -13.72
N ALA A 20 -6.43 0.47 -13.01
CA ALA A 20 -6.77 -0.62 -12.10
C ALA A 20 -7.33 -0.05 -10.79
N ILE A 21 -8.60 -0.31 -10.51
CA ILE A 21 -9.33 0.23 -9.36
C ILE A 21 -9.35 -0.80 -8.23
N CYS A 22 -9.16 -0.35 -7.00
CA CYS A 22 -9.24 -1.24 -5.84
C CYS A 22 -10.67 -1.79 -5.66
N PRO A 23 -10.86 -3.12 -5.60
CA PRO A 23 -12.19 -3.73 -5.48
C PRO A 23 -12.84 -3.52 -4.11
N ASN A 24 -12.06 -3.11 -3.10
CA ASN A 24 -12.55 -2.83 -1.75
C ASN A 24 -13.19 -1.44 -1.61
N SER A 25 -13.46 -0.73 -2.73
CA SER A 25 -14.11 0.59 -2.75
C SER A 25 -13.40 1.67 -1.91
N CYS A 26 -12.08 1.57 -1.75
CA CYS A 26 -11.28 2.56 -1.01
C CYS A 26 -10.94 3.83 -1.80
N GLY A 27 -11.38 3.93 -3.06
CA GLY A 27 -11.11 5.08 -3.95
C GLY A 27 -9.71 5.13 -4.57
N HIS A 28 -8.79 4.23 -4.21
CA HIS A 28 -7.47 4.16 -4.84
C HIS A 28 -7.51 3.45 -6.20
N PHE A 29 -6.79 4.04 -7.16
CA PHE A 29 -6.58 3.48 -8.49
C PHE A 29 -5.12 3.63 -8.92
N TYR A 30 -4.67 2.73 -9.80
CA TYR A 30 -3.30 2.70 -10.30
C TYR A 30 -3.31 2.60 -11.83
N LYS A 31 -2.47 3.39 -12.49
CA LYS A 31 -2.38 3.45 -13.96
C LYS A 31 -1.03 3.02 -14.51
N GLY A 32 -1.00 2.64 -15.79
CA GLY A 32 0.22 2.28 -16.52
C GLY A 32 0.79 0.88 -16.21
N ILE A 33 2.04 0.64 -16.60
CA ILE A 33 2.66 -0.71 -16.58
C ILE A 33 2.79 -1.32 -15.17
N ASN A 34 2.88 -0.47 -14.14
CA ASN A 34 3.08 -0.90 -12.75
C ASN A 34 1.78 -1.09 -11.98
N ARG A 35 0.60 -0.87 -12.61
CA ARG A 35 -0.70 -0.87 -11.92
C ARG A 35 -0.99 -2.16 -11.14
N LYS A 36 -0.67 -3.32 -11.72
CA LYS A 36 -0.82 -4.63 -11.08
C LYS A 36 0.01 -4.75 -9.80
N LYS A 37 1.29 -4.37 -9.87
CA LYS A 37 2.22 -4.42 -8.73
C LYS A 37 1.80 -3.45 -7.62
N LEU A 38 1.35 -2.25 -8.00
CA LEU A 38 0.90 -1.23 -7.07
C LEU A 38 -0.42 -1.63 -6.39
N LEU A 39 -1.41 -2.10 -7.16
CA LEU A 39 -2.69 -2.59 -6.64
C LEU A 39 -2.48 -3.77 -5.69
N ARG A 40 -1.62 -4.74 -6.04
CA ARG A 40 -1.29 -5.85 -5.13
C ARG A 40 -0.71 -5.35 -3.82
N ARG A 41 0.28 -4.44 -3.87
CA ARG A 41 0.90 -3.87 -2.67
C ARG A 41 -0.15 -3.15 -1.82
N HIS A 42 -1.02 -2.39 -2.46
CA HIS A 42 -2.11 -1.69 -1.81
C HIS A 42 -3.04 -2.65 -1.09
N MET A 43 -3.53 -3.68 -1.77
CA MET A 43 -4.45 -4.65 -1.18
C MET A 43 -3.84 -5.41 0.02
N VAL A 44 -2.54 -5.72 -0.03
CA VAL A 44 -1.87 -6.52 1.01
C VAL A 44 -1.48 -5.68 2.24
N TYR A 45 -1.07 -4.42 2.05
CA TYR A 45 -0.43 -3.65 3.13
C TYR A 45 -1.11 -2.33 3.48
N GLU A 46 -1.98 -1.81 2.62
CA GLU A 46 -2.54 -0.47 2.76
C GLU A 46 -4.06 -0.51 2.92
N CYS A 47 -4.75 -1.28 2.08
CA CYS A 47 -6.21 -1.36 2.08
C CYS A 47 -6.72 -2.02 3.35
N GLY A 48 -7.50 -1.27 4.16
CA GLY A 48 -8.09 -1.78 5.40
C GLY A 48 -7.10 -2.04 6.53
N THR A 49 -5.81 -1.72 6.35
CA THR A 49 -4.80 -1.87 7.41
C THR A 49 -4.58 -0.54 8.12
N PRO A 50 -4.83 -0.44 9.44
CA PRO A 50 -4.54 0.78 10.19
C PRO A 50 -3.05 1.09 10.12
N SER A 51 -2.68 2.37 10.14
CA SER A 51 -1.27 2.79 10.16
C SER A 51 -0.58 2.28 11.43
N LYS A 52 0.22 1.21 11.28
CA LYS A 52 0.90 0.52 12.39
C LYS A 52 2.23 1.16 12.77
N PHE A 53 2.82 1.95 11.89
CA PHE A 53 4.17 2.49 12.09
C PHE A 53 4.11 3.96 12.44
N GLU A 54 4.30 4.26 13.72
CA GLU A 54 4.45 5.63 14.21
C GLU A 54 5.92 6.07 14.12
N CYS A 55 6.15 7.33 13.78
CA CYS A 55 7.49 7.90 13.85
C CYS A 55 7.94 7.95 15.33
N PRO A 56 9.17 7.54 15.66
CA PRO A 56 9.64 7.62 17.05
C PRO A 56 9.97 9.05 17.52
N ILE A 57 9.94 10.03 16.62
CA ILE A 57 10.32 11.43 16.90
C ILE A 57 9.10 12.35 16.85
N CYS A 58 8.04 11.99 16.12
CA CYS A 58 6.81 12.77 16.01
C CYS A 58 5.58 11.88 15.90
N THR A 59 4.38 12.46 15.98
CA THR A 59 3.11 11.71 16.00
C THR A 59 2.62 11.25 14.62
N LYS A 60 3.44 11.39 13.56
CA LYS A 60 3.05 10.93 12.21
C LYS A 60 3.01 9.41 12.14
N ARG A 61 1.91 8.89 11.60
CA ARG A 61 1.67 7.45 11.40
C ARG A 61 1.72 7.08 9.92
N PHE A 62 2.26 5.90 9.64
CA PHE A 62 2.47 5.36 8.31
C PHE A 62 1.94 3.93 8.23
N THR A 63 1.46 3.54 7.05
CA THR A 63 1.03 2.16 6.75
C THR A 63 2.22 1.25 6.45
N ARG A 64 3.38 1.79 6.06
CA ARG A 64 4.58 1.03 5.68
C ARG A 64 5.82 1.50 6.44
N LYS A 65 6.61 0.54 6.95
CA LYS A 65 7.89 0.79 7.66
C LYS A 65 8.90 1.55 6.79
N SER A 66 8.99 1.25 5.50
CA SER A 66 9.90 1.95 4.57
C SER A 66 9.59 3.44 4.46
N ASN A 67 8.30 3.79 4.47
CA ASN A 67 7.85 5.17 4.34
C ASN A 67 8.16 5.94 5.64
N MET A 68 7.91 5.32 6.79
CA MET A 68 8.31 5.89 8.09
C MET A 68 9.83 6.10 8.18
N LYS A 69 10.65 5.11 7.75
CA LYS A 69 12.12 5.26 7.75
C LYS A 69 12.58 6.41 6.85
N THR A 70 12.01 6.50 5.65
CA THR A 70 12.31 7.59 4.71
C THR A 70 11.92 8.94 5.31
N HIS A 71 10.75 9.02 5.95
CA HIS A 71 10.31 10.23 6.66
C HIS A 71 11.26 10.62 7.78
N VAL A 72 11.71 9.67 8.61
CA VAL A 72 12.63 9.97 9.71
C VAL A 72 13.98 10.44 9.19
N TYR A 73 14.47 9.82 8.13
CA TYR A 73 15.70 10.24 7.47
C TYR A 73 15.56 11.64 6.83
N SER A 74 14.47 11.93 6.13
CA SER A 74 14.33 13.20 5.40
C SER A 74 13.91 14.39 6.27
N VAL A 75 13.04 14.16 7.27
CA VAL A 75 12.47 15.22 8.12
C VAL A 75 13.28 15.41 9.39
N HIS A 76 13.73 14.31 10.01
CA HIS A 76 14.44 14.36 11.29
C HIS A 76 15.95 14.11 11.14
N ARG A 77 16.45 13.86 9.91
CA ARG A 77 17.88 13.59 9.62
C ARG A 77 18.49 12.52 10.52
N THR A 78 17.66 11.58 10.97
CA THR A 78 18.03 10.53 11.92
C THR A 78 17.98 9.18 11.22
N ILE A 79 18.96 8.31 11.49
CA ILE A 79 18.98 6.94 10.94
C ILE A 79 18.43 6.02 12.02
N ILE A 80 17.26 5.41 11.77
CA ILE A 80 16.75 4.33 12.62
C ILE A 80 17.40 3.02 12.16
N THR A 81 18.57 2.73 12.70
CA THR A 81 19.18 1.39 12.69
C THR A 81 18.49 0.55 13.75
N HIS A 82 18.08 -0.66 13.37
CA HIS A 82 17.44 -1.62 14.25
C HIS A 82 18.41 -2.73 14.59
#